data_AF-A0A314Y4A8-F1
#
_entry.id   AF-A0A314Y4A8-F1
#
_cell.length_a   1.000
_cell.length_b   1.000
_cell.length_c   1.000
_cell.angle_alpha   90.00
_cell.angle_beta   90.00
_cell.angle_gamma   90.00
#
_symmetry.space_group_name_H-M   'P 1'
#
loop_
_entity.id
_entity.type
_entity.pdbx_description
1 polymer ?
#
loop_
_entity_poly.entity_id
_entity_poly.type
_entity_poly.pdbx_seq_one_letter_code
_entity_poly.pdbx_strand_id
1 'polypeptide(L)'
;MLQIQVPSPPLFTSLVILVTLIICWKRFKSPTVRAPILRLPPGPWKLPLIGNLHNLTGSLRHSLRDLAKKHGPIMHLKLGQVSAIAISSPELAKQVLKTHETAAFSQRPTVLAVEVLSYNFLGIITSPYNEYWRQMRKICVLELLSVKRVQSFSSIREEEAWNLVESISLSQGQPINLSEMIFSMQDSIIALTRTKPALEKIHRKIDRILDEIIDDHHELKRVNTNLVASITTRTNEVLQEGLVHVLLQLQESGGLQFDLTTNHIKAVILDMYLAGAETSATTTEWAIAELVKNPRAMEKAQAEVRHLLAGKRKNIQEEDIKKLDYLKLVIKETLRLHPPVPLIPREATQRIKIGGYDIPTEAKVLINAWEIGRDPKHWDNADCFLPERFQGISFGIASVELALSQLLYYFNWKLPNGKKVEELDMTESLGMTPRRRNDLYVIATPFVPS
;
A
#
# COMPACT_ATOMS: atom_id res chain seq x y z
N MET A 1 22.76 -39.91 -21.11
CA MET A 1 22.33 -40.53 -19.84
C MET A 1 23.39 -40.26 -18.78
N LEU A 2 23.18 -39.27 -17.90
CA LEU A 2 24.03 -39.03 -16.74
C LEU A 2 23.31 -39.63 -15.53
N GLN A 3 23.80 -40.77 -15.05
CA GLN A 3 23.32 -41.41 -13.82
C GLN A 3 23.82 -40.62 -12.61
N ILE A 4 22.89 -40.04 -11.86
CA ILE A 4 23.17 -39.44 -10.55
C ILE A 4 23.52 -40.58 -9.60
N GLN A 5 24.79 -40.65 -9.21
CA GLN A 5 25.31 -41.64 -8.28
C GLN A 5 24.86 -41.23 -6.87
N VAL A 6 23.80 -41.87 -6.39
CA VAL A 6 23.30 -41.68 -5.01
C VAL A 6 24.41 -42.13 -4.04
N PRO A 7 24.81 -41.31 -3.06
CA PRO A 7 25.85 -41.68 -2.11
C PRO A 7 25.43 -42.94 -1.35
N SER A 8 26.42 -43.80 -1.05
CA SER A 8 26.19 -45.09 -0.40
C SER A 8 25.42 -44.92 0.94
N PRO A 9 24.56 -45.91 1.30
CA PRO A 9 23.70 -45.86 2.50
C PRO A 9 24.39 -45.45 3.83
N PRO A 10 25.68 -45.73 4.11
CA PRO A 10 26.31 -45.27 5.36
C PRO A 10 26.50 -43.75 5.45
N LEU A 11 26.65 -43.02 4.34
CA LEU A 11 26.87 -41.57 4.37
C LEU A 11 25.57 -40.79 4.69
N PHE A 12 24.44 -41.26 4.19
CA PHE A 12 23.15 -40.65 4.49
C PHE A 12 22.72 -40.90 5.94
N THR A 13 22.92 -42.12 6.43
CA THR A 13 22.60 -42.49 7.82
C THR A 13 23.49 -41.76 8.84
N SER A 14 24.78 -41.63 8.56
CA SER A 14 25.71 -40.85 9.40
C SER A 14 25.37 -39.36 9.44
N LEU A 15 24.92 -38.78 8.32
CA LEU A 15 24.46 -37.38 8.28
C LEU A 15 23.19 -37.17 9.15
N VAL A 16 22.22 -38.09 9.07
CA VAL A 16 21.00 -38.03 9.90
C VAL A 16 21.32 -38.18 11.39
N ILE A 17 22.24 -39.08 11.75
CA ILE A 17 22.71 -39.26 13.13
C ILE A 17 23.44 -38.01 13.63
N LEU A 18 24.30 -37.40 12.80
CA LEU A 18 24.99 -36.18 13.16
C LEU A 18 24.02 -35.01 13.39
N VAL A 19 23.03 -34.84 12.51
CA VAL A 19 22.01 -33.79 12.64
C VAL A 19 21.18 -34.00 13.91
N THR A 20 20.77 -35.24 14.21
CA THR A 20 20.01 -35.56 15.43
C THR A 20 20.84 -35.35 16.70
N LEU A 21 22.12 -35.71 16.70
CA LEU A 21 23.04 -35.44 17.81
C LEU A 21 23.27 -33.94 18.03
N ILE A 22 23.39 -33.13 16.97
CA ILE A 22 23.49 -31.67 17.07
C ILE A 22 22.20 -31.07 17.66
N ILE A 23 21.03 -31.57 17.27
CA ILE A 23 19.73 -31.15 17.81
C ILE A 23 19.62 -31.50 19.31
N CYS A 24 20.01 -32.71 19.69
CA CYS A 24 20.02 -33.18 21.08
C CYS A 24 21.02 -32.39 21.94
N TRP A 25 22.23 -32.13 21.43
CA TRP A 25 23.26 -31.37 22.13
C TRP A 25 22.86 -29.90 22.35
N LYS A 26 22.24 -29.27 21.35
CA LYS A 26 21.66 -27.92 21.51
C LYS A 26 20.54 -27.88 22.54
N ARG A 27 19.73 -28.93 22.65
CA ARG A 27 18.71 -29.07 23.72
C ARG A 27 19.33 -29.28 25.10
N PHE A 28 20.46 -29.99 25.19
CA PHE A 28 21.14 -30.29 26.46
C PHE A 28 21.96 -29.12 27.03
N LYS A 29 22.53 -28.26 26.16
CA LYS A 29 23.35 -27.11 26.59
C LYS A 29 22.58 -25.80 26.77
N SER A 30 21.29 -25.74 26.43
CA SER A 30 20.49 -24.54 26.67
C SER A 30 20.10 -24.47 28.15
N PRO A 31 20.57 -23.46 28.92
CA PRO A 31 20.10 -23.28 30.29
C PRO A 31 18.61 -22.98 30.22
N THR A 32 17.78 -23.82 30.82
CA THR A 32 16.33 -23.61 30.90
C THR A 32 16.03 -22.52 31.93
N VAL A 33 16.35 -21.28 31.59
CA VAL A 33 15.55 -20.15 32.08
C VAL A 33 14.17 -20.38 31.49
N ARG A 34 13.18 -20.75 32.31
CA ARG A 34 11.78 -20.88 31.88
C ARG A 34 11.32 -19.50 31.41
N ALA A 35 11.47 -19.24 30.11
CA ALA A 35 10.87 -18.08 29.48
C ALA A 35 9.37 -18.10 29.78
N PRO A 36 8.73 -16.94 30.02
CA PRO A 36 7.29 -16.87 30.23
C PRO A 36 6.58 -17.59 29.07
N ILE A 37 5.63 -18.47 29.38
CA ILE A 37 4.84 -19.17 28.36
C ILE A 37 4.08 -18.09 27.56
N LEU A 38 4.58 -17.81 26.36
CA LEU A 38 3.95 -16.89 25.42
C LEU A 38 2.67 -17.53 24.90
N ARG A 39 1.54 -16.82 25.03
CA ARG A 39 0.30 -17.22 24.40
C ARG A 39 0.30 -16.73 22.95
N LEU A 40 1.08 -17.40 22.10
CA LEU A 40 1.17 -17.08 20.68
C LEU A 40 -0.17 -17.34 19.97
N PRO A 41 -0.46 -16.64 18.86
CA PRO A 41 -1.59 -16.97 18.01
C PRO A 41 -1.57 -18.44 17.54
N PRO A 42 -2.74 -19.04 17.28
CA PRO A 42 -2.82 -20.38 16.70
C PRO A 42 -2.16 -20.40 15.31
N GLY A 43 -1.87 -21.57 14.75
CA GLY A 43 -1.32 -21.63 13.41
C GLY A 43 -1.15 -23.05 12.89
N PRO A 44 -0.83 -23.19 11.59
CA PRO A 44 -0.56 -24.49 11.00
C PRO A 44 0.67 -25.15 11.62
N TRP A 45 0.70 -26.47 11.53
CA TRP A 45 1.81 -27.29 12.00
C TRP A 45 3.11 -26.91 11.26
N LYS A 46 4.25 -27.06 11.97
CA LYS A 46 5.56 -26.55 11.54
C LYS A 46 6.50 -27.71 11.28
N LEU A 47 7.21 -27.68 10.15
CA LEU A 47 8.32 -28.60 9.91
C LEU A 47 9.60 -28.10 10.59
N PRO A 48 10.52 -29.00 11.01
CA PRO A 48 11.84 -28.60 11.45
C PRO A 48 12.55 -27.75 10.39
N LEU A 49 13.35 -26.76 10.84
CA LEU A 49 14.15 -25.84 10.02
C LEU A 49 13.36 -24.86 9.14
N ILE A 50 12.46 -25.33 8.28
CA ILE A 50 11.72 -24.49 7.32
C ILE A 50 10.42 -23.90 7.88
N GLY A 51 9.91 -24.44 9.00
CA GLY A 51 8.68 -24.00 9.63
C GLY A 51 7.47 -24.19 8.73
N ASN A 52 6.74 -23.11 8.43
CA ASN A 52 5.51 -23.07 7.64
C ASN A 52 5.73 -22.72 6.16
N LEU A 53 6.97 -22.62 5.67
CA LEU A 53 7.22 -22.34 4.24
C LEU A 53 6.50 -23.33 3.32
N HIS A 54 6.44 -24.60 3.70
CA HIS A 54 5.72 -25.65 2.99
C HIS A 54 4.19 -25.46 2.92
N ASN A 55 3.61 -24.62 3.79
CA ASN A 55 2.18 -24.28 3.76
C ASN A 55 1.87 -23.12 2.81
N LEU A 56 2.89 -22.45 2.26
CA LEU A 56 2.77 -21.24 1.44
C LEU A 56 3.11 -21.53 -0.03
N THR A 57 2.45 -22.54 -0.61
CA THR A 57 2.65 -22.91 -2.02
C THR A 57 1.84 -22.01 -2.94
N GLY A 58 2.48 -21.42 -3.95
CA GLY A 58 1.82 -20.54 -4.92
C GLY A 58 1.65 -19.12 -4.38
N SER A 59 0.46 -18.53 -4.55
CA SER A 59 0.22 -17.14 -4.15
C SER A 59 0.14 -17.00 -2.63
N LEU A 60 1.02 -16.18 -2.04
CA LEU A 60 1.10 -15.93 -0.60
C LEU A 60 -0.26 -15.52 -0.01
N ARG A 61 -0.93 -14.52 -0.60
CA ARG A 61 -2.24 -14.03 -0.11
C ARG A 61 -3.34 -15.10 -0.13
N HIS A 62 -3.35 -15.98 -1.13
CA HIS A 62 -4.33 -17.06 -1.23
C HIS A 62 -4.05 -18.15 -0.19
N SER A 63 -2.77 -18.53 -0.03
CA SER A 63 -2.35 -19.47 1.01
C SER A 63 -2.70 -18.97 2.41
N LEU A 64 -2.45 -17.69 2.68
CA LEU A 64 -2.80 -17.06 3.96
C LEU A 64 -4.30 -17.09 4.21
N ARG A 65 -5.14 -16.78 3.21
CA ARG A 65 -6.61 -16.87 3.30
C ARG A 65 -7.06 -18.29 3.64
N ASP A 66 -6.54 -19.29 2.92
CA ASP A 66 -7.00 -20.67 3.10
C ASP A 66 -6.57 -21.25 4.45
N LEU A 67 -5.43 -20.80 4.98
CA LEU A 67 -4.99 -21.07 6.34
C LEU A 67 -5.84 -20.33 7.39
N ALA A 68 -6.18 -19.07 7.16
CA ALA A 68 -7.01 -18.27 8.06
C ALA A 68 -8.41 -18.88 8.26
N LYS A 69 -8.99 -19.48 7.21
CA LYS A 69 -10.24 -20.27 7.30
C LYS A 69 -10.16 -21.43 8.30
N LYS A 70 -8.97 -22.02 8.50
CA LYS A 70 -8.76 -23.18 9.38
C LYS A 70 -8.27 -22.79 10.77
N HIS A 71 -7.45 -21.74 10.87
CA HIS A 71 -6.75 -21.38 12.10
C HIS A 71 -7.26 -20.09 12.76
N GLY A 72 -8.17 -19.37 12.08
CA GLY A 72 -8.74 -18.12 12.56
C GLY A 72 -8.08 -16.88 11.97
N PRO A 73 -8.61 -15.68 12.28
CA PRO A 73 -8.23 -14.42 11.65
C PRO A 73 -6.90 -13.84 12.16
N ILE A 74 -6.26 -14.51 13.13
CA ILE A 74 -4.90 -14.21 13.57
C ILE A 74 -4.14 -15.51 13.69
N MET A 75 -3.02 -15.61 13.01
CA MET A 75 -2.24 -16.84 13.01
C MET A 75 -0.74 -16.61 13.04
N HIS A 76 -0.04 -17.51 13.74
CA HIS A 76 1.41 -17.53 13.84
C HIS A 76 2.01 -18.44 12.79
N LEU A 77 2.90 -17.87 11.98
CA LEU A 77 3.71 -18.58 10.99
C LEU A 77 5.18 -18.45 11.35
N LYS A 78 5.94 -19.53 11.17
CA LYS A 78 7.39 -19.56 11.31
C LYS A 78 7.99 -19.75 9.91
N LEU A 79 8.56 -18.71 9.33
CA LEU A 79 9.13 -18.76 7.97
C LEU A 79 10.65 -18.92 8.09
N GLY A 80 11.10 -20.18 8.21
CA GLY A 80 12.46 -20.47 8.64
C GLY A 80 12.74 -19.90 10.04
N GLN A 81 13.64 -18.92 10.13
CA GLN A 81 13.95 -18.22 11.39
C GLN A 81 12.98 -17.07 11.68
N VAL A 82 12.28 -16.56 10.67
CA VAL A 82 11.40 -15.38 10.80
C VAL A 82 10.10 -15.75 11.51
N SER A 83 9.74 -14.99 12.54
CA SER A 83 8.43 -15.09 13.19
C SER A 83 7.45 -14.14 12.51
N ALA A 84 6.39 -14.67 11.91
CA ALA A 84 5.38 -13.90 11.21
C ALA A 84 3.99 -14.09 11.84
N ILE A 85 3.20 -13.01 11.89
CA ILE A 85 1.79 -13.02 12.31
C ILE A 85 0.97 -12.60 11.09
N ALA A 86 0.07 -13.46 10.62
CA ALA A 86 -0.89 -13.07 9.60
C ALA A 86 -2.21 -12.63 10.26
N ILE A 87 -2.77 -11.52 9.80
CA ILE A 87 -4.01 -10.94 10.31
C ILE A 87 -4.99 -10.74 9.16
N SER A 88 -6.22 -11.22 9.34
CA SER A 88 -7.28 -11.19 8.34
C SER A 88 -8.62 -10.68 8.92
N SER A 89 -8.58 -9.92 10.02
CA SER A 89 -9.77 -9.28 10.63
C SER A 89 -9.60 -7.76 10.68
N PRO A 90 -10.67 -6.99 10.38
CA PRO A 90 -10.63 -5.53 10.47
C PRO A 90 -10.41 -5.02 11.91
N GLU A 91 -10.95 -5.71 12.92
CA GLU A 91 -10.77 -5.35 14.34
C GLU A 91 -9.30 -5.47 14.76
N LEU A 92 -8.64 -6.55 14.35
CA LEU A 92 -7.23 -6.80 14.65
C LEU A 92 -6.32 -5.90 13.81
N ALA A 93 -6.68 -5.65 12.54
CA ALA A 93 -6.00 -4.67 11.71
C ALA A 93 -6.06 -3.27 12.33
N LYS A 94 -7.21 -2.86 12.90
CA LYS A 94 -7.36 -1.59 13.64
C LYS A 94 -6.44 -1.55 14.87
N GLN A 95 -6.30 -2.65 15.61
CA GLN A 95 -5.37 -2.70 16.74
C GLN A 95 -3.92 -2.43 16.31
N VAL A 96 -3.48 -3.02 15.20
CA VAL A 96 -2.12 -2.87 14.69
C VAL A 96 -1.88 -1.52 14.03
N LEU A 97 -2.79 -1.09 13.14
CA LEU A 97 -2.61 0.10 12.29
C LEU A 97 -3.07 1.40 12.94
N LYS A 98 -3.82 1.35 14.05
CA LYS A 98 -4.34 2.55 14.72
C LYS A 98 -4.07 2.53 16.22
N THR A 99 -4.62 1.56 16.96
CA THR A 99 -4.56 1.57 18.42
C THR A 99 -3.13 1.46 18.96
N HIS A 100 -2.30 0.64 18.33
CA HIS A 100 -0.93 0.36 18.78
C HIS A 100 0.12 0.69 17.71
N GLU A 101 -0.22 1.49 16.70
CA GLU A 101 0.72 1.85 15.63
C GLU A 101 1.96 2.54 16.22
N THR A 102 1.80 3.69 16.88
CA THR A 102 2.93 4.43 17.46
C THR A 102 3.65 3.65 18.55
N ALA A 103 2.91 2.86 19.32
CA ALA A 103 3.46 2.12 20.45
C ALA A 103 4.29 0.89 20.04
N ALA A 104 3.92 0.17 18.98
CA ALA A 104 4.53 -1.12 18.67
C ALA A 104 4.68 -1.44 17.17
N PHE A 105 4.01 -0.75 16.26
CA PHE A 105 3.94 -1.15 14.83
C PHE A 105 4.24 -0.03 13.84
N SER A 106 4.97 1.01 14.28
CA SER A 106 5.39 2.11 13.42
C SER A 106 6.47 1.68 12.41
N GLN A 107 7.17 0.58 12.69
CA GLN A 107 8.22 0.03 11.84
C GLN A 107 7.69 -0.92 10.76
N ARG A 108 8.50 -1.06 9.71
CA ARG A 108 8.30 -1.99 8.60
C ARG A 108 9.42 -3.03 8.59
N PRO A 109 9.17 -4.24 8.10
CA PRO A 109 10.20 -5.26 7.97
C PRO A 109 11.35 -4.81 7.07
N THR A 110 12.58 -4.91 7.57
CA THR A 110 13.80 -4.77 6.78
C THR A 110 14.01 -6.01 5.90
N VAL A 111 14.15 -5.81 4.59
CA VAL A 111 14.49 -6.85 3.62
C VAL A 111 15.68 -6.35 2.82
N LEU A 112 16.71 -7.18 2.63
CA LEU A 112 17.97 -6.78 1.96
C LEU A 112 17.72 -6.18 0.55
N ALA A 113 16.81 -6.77 -0.23
CA ALA A 113 16.44 -6.23 -1.53
C ALA A 113 15.88 -4.80 -1.43
N VAL A 114 15.06 -4.54 -0.40
CA VAL A 114 14.48 -3.23 -0.14
C VAL A 114 15.57 -2.24 0.30
N GLU A 115 16.52 -2.67 1.13
CA GLU A 115 17.68 -1.84 1.52
C GLU A 115 18.47 -1.34 0.31
N VAL A 116 18.84 -2.27 -0.57
CA VAL A 116 19.62 -1.99 -1.78
C VAL A 116 18.86 -1.08 -2.74
N LEU A 117 17.58 -1.35 -2.98
CA LEU A 117 16.76 -0.59 -3.92
C LEU A 117 16.37 0.80 -3.39
N SER A 118 16.18 0.96 -2.08
CA SER A 118 15.72 2.21 -1.46
C SER A 118 16.84 3.13 -0.96
N TYR A 119 18.03 3.02 -1.56
CA TYR A 119 19.22 3.80 -1.20
C TYR A 119 19.55 3.72 0.29
N ASN A 120 19.54 2.51 0.87
CA ASN A 120 19.75 2.29 2.31
C ASN A 120 18.69 2.97 3.19
N PHE A 121 17.41 2.81 2.81
CA PHE A 121 16.27 3.31 3.58
C PHE A 121 16.29 4.83 3.80
N LEU A 122 16.61 5.57 2.74
CA LEU A 122 16.64 7.05 2.73
C LEU A 122 15.37 7.67 2.12
N GLY A 123 14.36 6.86 1.81
CA GLY A 123 13.07 7.31 1.26
C GLY A 123 12.05 7.68 2.34
N ILE A 124 10.77 7.50 2.04
CA ILE A 124 9.65 7.63 2.98
C ILE A 124 8.90 6.31 3.18
N ILE A 125 8.92 5.42 2.19
CA ILE A 125 8.18 4.16 2.20
C ILE A 125 8.85 3.16 3.13
N THR A 126 10.18 3.05 3.08
CA THR A 126 10.94 1.96 3.70
C THR A 126 11.77 2.41 4.91
N SER A 127 11.94 3.72 5.08
CA SER A 127 12.74 4.34 6.13
C SER A 127 12.22 4.01 7.54
N PRO A 128 13.11 3.64 8.48
CA PRO A 128 12.71 3.37 9.85
C PRO A 128 12.02 4.56 10.49
N TYR A 129 10.99 4.30 11.30
CA TYR A 129 10.31 5.33 12.06
C TYR A 129 11.26 5.96 13.09
N ASN A 130 11.61 7.22 12.86
CA ASN A 130 12.44 8.06 13.73
C ASN A 130 12.16 9.55 13.42
N GLU A 131 12.98 10.45 13.96
CA GLU A 131 12.84 11.89 13.70
C GLU A 131 13.05 12.25 12.22
N TYR A 132 14.05 11.63 11.58
CA TYR A 132 14.30 11.78 10.15
C TYR A 132 13.07 11.40 9.32
N TRP A 133 12.44 10.23 9.56
CA TRP A 133 11.23 9.83 8.85
C TRP A 133 10.09 10.82 9.04
N ARG A 134 9.91 11.36 10.26
CA ARG A 134 8.87 12.37 10.53
C ARG A 134 9.10 13.65 9.74
N GLN A 135 10.35 14.10 9.63
CA GLN A 135 10.70 15.27 8.82
C GLN A 135 10.53 14.99 7.33
N MET A 136 11.02 13.85 6.84
CA MET A 136 10.86 13.47 5.44
C MET A 136 9.37 13.34 5.05
N ARG A 137 8.55 12.79 5.96
CA ARG A 137 7.09 12.75 5.80
C ARG A 137 6.51 14.14 5.67
N LYS A 138 6.94 15.06 6.55
CA LYS A 138 6.48 16.45 6.54
C LYS A 138 6.83 17.14 5.22
N ILE A 139 8.06 16.97 4.73
CA ILE A 139 8.49 17.50 3.41
C ILE A 139 7.60 16.93 2.31
N CYS A 140 7.44 15.60 2.24
CA CYS A 140 6.62 14.98 1.20
C CYS A 140 5.17 15.48 1.23
N VAL A 141 4.54 15.55 2.41
CA VAL A 141 3.14 15.95 2.54
C VAL A 141 2.94 17.44 2.25
N LEU A 142 3.82 18.32 2.73
CA LEU A 142 3.64 19.76 2.60
C LEU A 142 4.15 20.32 1.27
N GLU A 143 5.22 19.77 0.72
CA GLU A 143 5.91 20.35 -0.44
C GLU A 143 5.63 19.60 -1.75
N LEU A 144 5.55 18.27 -1.69
CA LEU A 144 5.41 17.40 -2.87
C LEU A 144 3.97 16.96 -3.14
N LEU A 145 3.19 16.70 -2.08
CA LEU A 145 1.83 16.13 -2.14
C LEU A 145 0.76 17.09 -1.59
N SER A 146 1.08 18.38 -1.45
CA SER A 146 0.09 19.37 -1.05
C SER A 146 -0.97 19.56 -2.13
N VAL A 147 -2.17 19.99 -1.72
CA VAL A 147 -3.28 20.25 -2.65
C VAL A 147 -2.85 21.18 -3.78
N LYS A 148 -2.14 22.26 -3.46
CA LYS A 148 -1.59 23.20 -4.44
C LYS A 148 -0.65 22.51 -5.44
N ARG A 149 0.23 21.63 -4.96
CA ARG A 149 1.19 20.91 -5.81
C ARG A 149 0.50 19.86 -6.69
N VAL A 150 -0.46 19.13 -6.15
CA VAL A 150 -1.25 18.17 -6.93
C VAL A 150 -2.01 18.90 -8.05
N GLN A 151 -2.61 20.04 -7.74
CA GLN A 151 -3.32 20.89 -8.71
C GLN A 151 -2.40 21.47 -9.78
N SER A 152 -1.15 21.83 -9.46
CA SER A 152 -0.22 22.37 -10.47
C SER A 152 0.15 21.35 -11.56
N PHE A 153 -0.07 20.06 -11.34
CA PHE A 153 0.13 19.00 -12.32
C PHE A 153 -1.17 18.55 -13.03
N SER A 154 -2.30 19.26 -12.85
CA SER A 154 -3.59 18.91 -13.47
C SER A 154 -3.53 18.90 -15.00
N SER A 155 -2.96 19.94 -15.61
CA SER A 155 -2.81 20.03 -17.07
C SER A 155 -2.02 18.86 -17.65
N ILE A 156 -0.97 18.40 -16.97
CA ILE A 156 -0.19 17.24 -17.39
C ILE A 156 -1.05 15.97 -17.38
N ARG A 157 -1.84 15.77 -16.32
CA ARG A 157 -2.75 14.61 -16.23
C ARG A 157 -3.82 14.64 -17.31
N GLU A 158 -4.38 15.81 -17.57
CA GLU A 158 -5.38 16.03 -18.62
C GLU A 158 -4.80 15.76 -20.02
N GLU A 159 -3.58 16.26 -20.29
CA GLU A 159 -2.86 16.04 -21.54
C GLU A 159 -2.54 14.55 -21.75
N GLU A 160 -1.97 13.86 -20.76
CA GLU A 160 -1.62 12.44 -20.88
C GLU A 160 -2.86 11.55 -21.00
N ALA A 161 -3.95 11.88 -20.29
CA ALA A 161 -5.23 11.19 -20.47
C ALA A 161 -5.78 11.39 -21.89
N TRP A 162 -5.65 12.60 -22.46
CA TRP A 162 -6.03 12.85 -23.85
C TRP A 162 -5.15 12.08 -24.83
N ASN A 163 -3.84 12.03 -24.62
CA ASN A 163 -2.90 11.26 -25.45
C ASN A 163 -3.26 9.78 -25.48
N LEU A 164 -3.68 9.20 -24.35
CA LEU A 164 -4.20 7.83 -24.29
C LEU A 164 -5.44 7.66 -25.17
N VAL A 165 -6.43 8.56 -25.07
CA VAL A 165 -7.65 8.52 -25.88
C VAL A 165 -7.34 8.62 -27.38
N GLU A 166 -6.43 9.52 -27.77
CA GLU A 166 -5.99 9.68 -29.15
C GLU A 166 -5.31 8.40 -29.66
N SER A 167 -4.41 7.81 -28.88
CA SER A 167 -3.73 6.55 -29.22
C SER A 167 -4.72 5.39 -29.41
N ILE A 168 -5.76 5.29 -28.55
CA ILE A 168 -6.83 4.30 -28.70
C ILE A 168 -7.64 4.56 -29.97
N SER A 169 -7.95 5.82 -30.27
CA SER A 169 -8.74 6.21 -31.43
C SER A 169 -8.06 5.85 -32.76
N LEU A 170 -6.73 5.90 -32.81
CA LEU A 170 -5.94 5.47 -33.97
C LEU A 170 -5.99 3.96 -34.22
N SER A 171 -6.33 3.17 -33.21
CA SER A 171 -6.40 1.70 -33.27
C SER A 171 -7.85 1.19 -33.44
N GLN A 172 -8.76 2.05 -33.93
CA GLN A 172 -10.18 1.74 -34.02
C GLN A 172 -10.44 0.46 -34.82
N GLY A 173 -11.21 -0.46 -34.23
CA GLY A 173 -11.60 -1.73 -34.86
C GLY A 173 -10.57 -2.85 -34.75
N GLN A 174 -9.42 -2.62 -34.10
CA GLN A 174 -8.41 -3.65 -33.82
C GLN A 174 -8.33 -3.94 -32.31
N PRO A 175 -7.93 -5.16 -31.90
CA PRO A 175 -7.57 -5.45 -30.52
C PRO A 175 -6.39 -4.57 -30.08
N ILE A 176 -6.46 -4.01 -28.88
CA ILE A 176 -5.41 -3.17 -28.29
C ILE A 176 -4.90 -3.77 -26.97
N ASN A 177 -3.64 -3.51 -26.66
CA ASN A 177 -3.07 -3.80 -25.34
C ASN A 177 -3.34 -2.63 -24.39
N LEU A 178 -4.56 -2.53 -23.87
CA LEU A 178 -4.96 -1.42 -23.00
C LEU A 178 -4.11 -1.35 -21.72
N SER A 179 -3.62 -2.48 -21.21
CA SER A 179 -2.73 -2.55 -20.05
C SER A 179 -1.45 -1.75 -20.30
N GLU A 180 -0.71 -2.07 -21.35
CA GLU A 180 0.52 -1.35 -21.72
C GLU A 180 0.27 0.16 -21.92
N MET A 181 -0.85 0.53 -22.54
CA MET A 181 -1.20 1.93 -22.76
C MET A 181 -1.53 2.67 -21.45
N ILE A 182 -2.26 2.04 -20.51
CA ILE A 182 -2.55 2.61 -19.18
C ILE A 182 -1.27 2.79 -18.37
N PHE A 183 -0.41 1.76 -18.33
CA PHE A 183 0.86 1.83 -17.61
C PHE A 183 1.75 2.92 -18.20
N SER A 184 1.83 3.01 -19.53
CA SER A 184 2.58 4.07 -20.22
C SER A 184 2.05 5.47 -19.89
N MET A 185 0.72 5.67 -19.83
CA MET A 185 0.12 6.94 -19.43
C MET A 185 0.49 7.32 -17.99
N GLN A 186 0.37 6.38 -17.05
CA GLN A 186 0.69 6.63 -15.63
C GLN A 186 2.19 6.90 -15.43
N ASP A 187 3.04 6.17 -16.14
CA ASP A 187 4.47 6.44 -16.21
C ASP A 187 4.74 7.83 -16.74
N SER A 188 4.10 8.26 -17.83
CA SER A 188 4.26 9.62 -18.36
C SER A 188 3.81 10.68 -17.36
N ILE A 189 2.66 10.51 -16.69
CA ILE A 189 2.15 11.45 -15.67
C ILE A 189 3.19 11.68 -14.57
N ILE A 190 3.82 10.62 -14.06
CA ILE A 190 4.83 10.75 -13.01
C ILE A 190 6.21 11.16 -13.57
N ALA A 191 6.58 10.66 -14.75
CA ALA A 191 7.86 10.92 -15.39
C ALA A 191 7.99 12.33 -15.98
N LEU A 192 6.89 13.09 -16.08
CA LEU A 192 6.86 14.48 -16.56
C LEU A 192 7.27 15.52 -15.50
N THR A 193 7.96 15.09 -14.44
CA THR A 193 9.16 15.80 -13.95
C THR A 193 10.41 15.56 -14.85
N ARG A 194 10.16 15.31 -16.13
CA ARG A 194 10.99 15.05 -17.32
C ARG A 194 12.33 14.32 -17.14
N THR A 195 12.28 13.03 -16.79
CA THR A 195 13.40 12.10 -17.07
C THR A 195 12.94 10.70 -17.54
N LYS A 196 12.01 10.63 -18.51
CA LYS A 196 11.54 9.35 -19.10
C LYS A 196 12.67 8.37 -19.48
N PRO A 197 13.79 8.79 -20.14
CA PRO A 197 14.89 7.87 -20.44
C PRO A 197 15.64 7.35 -19.20
N ALA A 198 15.72 8.16 -18.13
CA ALA A 198 16.36 7.76 -16.88
C ALA A 198 15.47 6.81 -16.07
N LEU A 199 14.16 7.04 -16.08
CA LEU A 199 13.15 6.18 -15.45
C LEU A 199 13.05 4.83 -16.16
N GLU A 200 13.00 4.81 -17.48
CA GLU A 200 13.11 3.55 -18.23
C GLU A 200 14.45 2.85 -17.97
N LYS A 201 15.54 3.58 -17.73
CA LYS A 201 16.83 3.00 -17.33
C LYS A 201 16.79 2.42 -15.92
N ILE A 202 16.02 2.99 -15.00
CA ILE A 202 15.77 2.44 -13.66
C ILE A 202 14.92 1.18 -13.77
N HIS A 203 13.79 1.23 -14.48
CA HIS A 203 12.92 0.07 -14.72
C HIS A 203 13.73 -1.07 -15.35
N ARG A 204 14.44 -0.81 -16.46
CA ARG A 204 15.35 -1.80 -17.08
C ARG A 204 16.46 -2.29 -16.15
N LYS A 205 16.91 -1.49 -15.17
CA LYS A 205 17.93 -1.92 -14.21
C LYS A 205 17.33 -2.80 -13.12
N ILE A 206 16.11 -2.49 -12.67
CA ILE A 206 15.35 -3.33 -11.75
C ILE A 206 15.02 -4.65 -12.44
N ASP A 207 14.51 -4.62 -13.67
CA ASP A 207 14.24 -5.82 -14.47
C ASP A 207 15.50 -6.65 -14.66
N ARG A 208 16.63 -6.04 -15.05
CA ARG A 208 17.91 -6.75 -15.15
C ARG A 208 18.35 -7.38 -13.84
N ILE A 209 18.17 -6.71 -12.70
CA ILE A 209 18.50 -7.29 -11.39
C ILE A 209 17.58 -8.48 -11.10
N LEU A 210 16.28 -8.38 -11.41
CA LEU A 210 15.32 -9.47 -11.24
C LEU A 210 15.61 -10.63 -12.19
N ASP A 211 15.93 -10.35 -13.46
CA ASP A 211 16.35 -11.30 -14.47
C ASP A 211 17.67 -11.97 -14.08
N GLU A 212 18.66 -11.23 -13.59
CA GLU A 212 19.93 -11.78 -13.06
C GLU A 212 19.67 -12.69 -11.85
N ILE A 213 18.74 -12.32 -10.95
CA ILE A 213 18.35 -13.17 -9.80
C ILE A 213 17.60 -14.43 -10.26
N ILE A 214 16.77 -14.33 -11.30
CA ILE A 214 16.02 -15.43 -11.89
C ILE A 214 16.95 -16.36 -12.67
N ASP A 215 17.90 -15.80 -13.43
CA ASP A 215 18.94 -16.50 -14.19
C ASP A 215 19.93 -17.19 -13.24
N ASP A 216 20.27 -16.57 -12.11
CA ASP A 216 21.04 -17.21 -11.01
C ASP A 216 20.31 -18.43 -10.43
N HIS A 217 18.98 -18.55 -10.61
CA HIS A 217 18.16 -19.70 -10.19
C HIS A 217 17.71 -20.60 -11.34
N HIS A 218 18.03 -20.27 -12.60
CA HIS A 218 17.77 -21.08 -13.78
C HIS A 218 18.90 -20.91 -14.82
N GLU A 219 19.84 -21.86 -14.83
CA GLU A 219 20.63 -22.13 -16.04
C GLU A 219 19.66 -22.57 -17.16
N LEU A 220 19.31 -21.63 -18.07
CA LEU A 220 19.04 -21.78 -19.53
C LEU A 220 17.91 -20.85 -20.04
N LYS A 221 18.26 -19.69 -20.63
CA LYS A 221 18.21 -19.40 -22.09
C LYS A 221 18.36 -17.90 -22.40
N ARG A 222 19.43 -17.58 -23.15
CA ARG A 222 19.65 -16.31 -23.87
C ARG A 222 18.67 -16.10 -25.03
N VAL A 223 18.42 -14.83 -25.37
CA VAL A 223 18.27 -14.17 -26.71
C VAL A 223 17.58 -12.81 -26.46
N ASN A 224 17.86 -11.65 -27.08
CA ASN A 224 18.92 -11.10 -27.91
C ASN A 224 18.62 -9.58 -27.93
N THR A 225 19.55 -8.75 -27.51
CA THR A 225 19.34 -7.30 -27.36
C THR A 225 19.83 -6.60 -28.61
N ASN A 226 18.92 -6.03 -29.40
CA ASN A 226 19.23 -4.91 -30.27
C ASN A 226 17.96 -4.06 -30.39
N LEU A 227 17.98 -2.87 -29.79
CA LEU A 227 17.54 -1.59 -30.38
C LEU A 227 17.24 -0.56 -29.27
N VAL A 228 18.26 0.12 -28.74
CA VAL A 228 18.08 1.44 -28.09
C VAL A 228 19.28 2.31 -28.44
N ALA A 229 19.40 2.61 -29.73
CA ALA A 229 20.38 3.54 -30.28
C ALA A 229 19.71 4.48 -31.28
N SER A 230 18.65 5.16 -30.84
CA SER A 230 18.19 6.43 -31.41
C SER A 230 17.22 7.04 -30.41
N ILE A 231 17.10 8.37 -30.43
CA ILE A 231 16.40 9.22 -29.45
C ILE A 231 17.33 9.71 -28.31
N THR A 232 18.46 10.30 -28.71
CA THR A 232 19.17 11.29 -27.90
C THR A 232 19.43 12.52 -28.76
N THR A 233 18.40 13.30 -29.09
CA THR A 233 18.58 14.69 -29.57
C THR A 233 17.29 15.50 -29.50
N ARG A 234 16.94 15.96 -28.30
CA ARG A 234 16.38 17.30 -28.02
C ARG A 234 15.98 17.39 -26.55
N THR A 235 16.96 17.70 -25.71
CA THR A 235 16.71 18.21 -24.35
C THR A 235 17.75 19.26 -24.05
N ASN A 236 17.56 20.42 -24.65
CA ASN A 236 17.97 21.69 -24.07
C ASN A 236 16.72 22.57 -24.07
N GLU A 237 16.51 23.24 -22.94
CA GLU A 237 15.43 24.17 -22.61
C GLU A 237 14.21 23.58 -21.86
N VAL A 238 13.91 24.22 -20.73
CA VAL A 238 12.80 24.02 -19.77
C VAL A 238 13.00 22.92 -18.71
N LEU A 239 13.94 23.17 -17.79
CA LEU A 239 14.21 22.40 -16.57
C LEU A 239 13.54 22.98 -15.31
N GLN A 240 12.50 23.80 -15.43
CA GLN A 240 11.84 24.42 -14.28
C GLN A 240 10.44 23.82 -14.03
N GLU A 241 10.17 23.53 -12.74
CA GLU A 241 8.87 23.18 -12.12
C GLU A 241 8.54 21.70 -11.77
N GLY A 242 9.52 20.79 -11.68
CA GLY A 242 9.28 19.41 -11.21
C GLY A 242 9.41 19.18 -9.69
N LEU A 243 8.95 18.02 -9.17
CA LEU A 243 9.18 17.57 -7.77
C LEU A 243 10.67 17.58 -7.38
N VAL A 244 11.55 17.28 -8.34
CA VAL A 244 13.01 17.33 -8.19
C VAL A 244 13.49 18.74 -7.88
N HIS A 245 12.94 19.75 -8.56
CA HIS A 245 13.31 21.15 -8.34
C HIS A 245 12.98 21.60 -6.91
N VAL A 246 11.82 21.19 -6.38
CA VAL A 246 11.43 21.49 -5.00
C VAL A 246 12.43 20.90 -4.01
N LEU A 247 12.85 19.64 -4.22
CA LEU A 247 13.83 18.98 -3.37
C LEU A 247 15.23 19.60 -3.48
N LEU A 248 15.66 20.03 -4.68
CA LEU A 248 16.92 20.74 -4.88
C LEU A 248 16.91 22.12 -4.20
N GLN A 249 15.81 22.86 -4.33
CA GLN A 249 15.65 24.15 -3.65
C GLN A 249 15.66 23.99 -2.13
N LEU A 250 15.04 22.94 -1.59
CA LEU A 250 15.10 22.63 -0.16
C LEU A 250 16.52 22.27 0.28
N GLN A 251 17.25 21.50 -0.53
CA GLN A 251 18.66 21.19 -0.30
C GLN A 251 19.52 22.46 -0.25
N GLU A 252 19.30 23.42 -1.16
CA GLU A 252 20.04 24.69 -1.22
C GLU A 252 19.66 25.66 -0.10
N SER A 253 18.40 25.69 0.32
CA SER A 253 17.88 26.65 1.31
C SER A 253 18.42 26.45 2.75
N GLY A 254 18.99 25.29 3.06
CA GLY A 254 19.63 25.01 4.36
C GLY A 254 18.71 25.04 5.59
N GLY A 255 17.38 24.98 5.42
CA GLY A 255 16.39 25.14 6.50
C GLY A 255 15.89 23.84 7.16
N LEU A 256 16.46 22.69 6.80
CA LEU A 256 16.06 21.38 7.32
C LEU A 256 16.90 20.99 8.54
N GLN A 257 16.37 20.15 9.43
CA GLN A 257 17.12 19.71 10.62
C GLN A 257 18.13 18.59 10.30
N PHE A 258 18.24 18.18 9.03
CA PHE A 258 19.25 17.26 8.52
C PHE A 258 19.69 17.70 7.12
N ASP A 259 20.89 17.27 6.73
CA ASP A 259 21.44 17.56 5.40
C ASP A 259 20.74 16.72 4.33
N LEU A 260 19.92 17.37 3.50
CA LEU A 260 19.25 16.72 2.38
C LEU A 260 20.25 16.43 1.26
N THR A 261 20.98 15.32 1.36
CA THR A 261 21.89 14.85 0.30
C THR A 261 21.18 14.41 -1.00
N THR A 262 21.94 14.32 -2.09
CA THR A 262 21.46 13.81 -3.39
C THR A 262 20.89 12.39 -3.30
N ASN A 263 21.38 11.54 -2.38
CA ASN A 263 20.85 10.18 -2.22
C ASN A 263 19.45 10.19 -1.59
N HIS A 264 19.17 11.11 -0.67
CA HIS A 264 17.80 11.31 -0.16
C HIS A 264 16.85 11.75 -1.28
N ILE A 265 17.28 12.69 -2.13
CA ILE A 265 16.48 13.17 -3.26
C ILE A 265 16.15 12.00 -4.20
N LYS A 266 17.16 11.20 -4.58
CA LYS A 266 16.97 10.00 -5.42
C LYS A 266 16.00 8.99 -4.79
N ALA A 267 16.13 8.74 -3.49
CA ALA A 267 15.27 7.80 -2.77
C ALA A 267 13.81 8.28 -2.74
N VAL A 268 13.58 9.56 -2.46
CA VAL A 268 12.22 10.14 -2.42
C VAL A 268 11.58 10.13 -3.81
N ILE A 269 12.32 10.48 -4.87
CA ILE A 269 11.80 10.44 -6.24
C ILE A 269 11.41 9.01 -6.64
N LEU A 270 12.25 8.03 -6.31
CA LEU A 270 11.94 6.62 -6.56
C LEU A 270 10.67 6.18 -5.83
N ASP A 271 10.52 6.57 -4.56
CA ASP A 271 9.31 6.29 -3.77
C ASP A 271 8.06 6.95 -4.37
N MET A 272 8.15 8.20 -4.85
CA MET A 272 7.02 8.88 -5.51
C MET A 272 6.62 8.15 -6.80
N TYR A 273 7.59 7.67 -7.57
CA TYR A 273 7.34 6.90 -8.78
C TYR A 273 6.64 5.57 -8.49
N LEU A 274 7.22 4.75 -7.62
CA LEU A 274 6.67 3.43 -7.25
C LEU A 274 5.29 3.55 -6.61
N ALA A 275 5.08 4.56 -5.76
CA ALA A 275 3.77 4.78 -5.12
C ALA A 275 2.71 5.25 -6.12
N GLY A 276 3.07 6.15 -7.05
CA GLY A 276 2.11 6.83 -7.92
C GLY A 276 1.74 6.07 -9.18
N ALA A 277 2.72 5.58 -9.94
CA ALA A 277 2.50 5.04 -11.29
C ALA A 277 1.88 3.64 -11.25
N GLU A 278 2.56 2.69 -10.62
CA GLU A 278 2.20 1.27 -10.66
C GLU A 278 0.86 0.99 -9.98
N THR A 279 0.61 1.59 -8.80
CA THR A 279 -0.64 1.37 -8.06
C THR A 279 -1.85 1.97 -8.79
N SER A 280 -1.71 3.15 -9.39
CA SER A 280 -2.77 3.83 -10.13
C SER A 280 -3.07 3.12 -11.45
N ALA A 281 -2.04 2.65 -12.16
CA ALA A 281 -2.18 1.85 -13.38
C ALA A 281 -2.96 0.56 -13.10
N THR A 282 -2.49 -0.21 -12.11
CA THR A 282 -3.15 -1.46 -11.65
C THR A 282 -4.61 -1.21 -11.27
N THR A 283 -4.89 -0.13 -10.53
CA THR A 283 -6.27 0.22 -10.13
C THR A 283 -7.14 0.54 -11.35
N THR A 284 -6.60 1.30 -12.31
CA THR A 284 -7.32 1.69 -13.53
C THR A 284 -7.63 0.47 -14.39
N GLU A 285 -6.65 -0.41 -14.58
CA GLU A 285 -6.80 -1.67 -15.31
C GLU A 285 -7.88 -2.56 -14.67
N TRP A 286 -7.81 -2.82 -13.36
CA TRP A 286 -8.82 -3.60 -12.66
C TRP A 286 -10.21 -2.98 -12.72
N ALA A 287 -10.32 -1.65 -12.65
CA ALA A 287 -11.60 -0.97 -12.77
C ALA A 287 -12.23 -1.20 -14.15
N ILE A 288 -11.46 -1.07 -15.23
CA ILE A 288 -11.96 -1.35 -16.58
C ILE A 288 -12.32 -2.83 -16.74
N ALA A 289 -11.48 -3.74 -16.25
CA ALA A 289 -11.73 -5.18 -16.31
C ALA A 289 -13.03 -5.57 -15.59
N GLU A 290 -13.27 -5.04 -14.40
CA GLU A 290 -14.51 -5.29 -13.65
C GLU A 290 -15.72 -4.64 -14.33
N LEU A 291 -15.61 -3.43 -14.88
CA LEU A 291 -16.71 -2.82 -15.61
C LEU A 291 -17.07 -3.64 -16.87
N VAL A 292 -16.07 -4.09 -17.65
CA VAL A 292 -16.29 -4.94 -18.83
C VAL A 292 -16.97 -6.26 -18.46
N LYS A 293 -16.58 -6.86 -17.33
CA LYS A 293 -17.19 -8.08 -16.80
C LYS A 293 -18.60 -7.87 -16.24
N ASN A 294 -18.96 -6.64 -15.85
CA ASN A 294 -20.24 -6.28 -15.23
C ASN A 294 -20.99 -5.21 -16.06
N PRO A 295 -21.67 -5.58 -17.16
CA PRO A 295 -22.28 -4.64 -18.10
C PRO A 295 -23.23 -3.61 -17.47
N ARG A 296 -24.01 -4.02 -16.46
CA ARG A 296 -24.91 -3.09 -15.75
C ARG A 296 -24.16 -1.96 -15.06
N ALA A 297 -23.01 -2.26 -14.45
CA ALA A 297 -22.19 -1.24 -13.80
C ALA A 297 -21.48 -0.35 -14.84
N MET A 298 -21.03 -0.93 -15.96
CA MET A 298 -20.48 -0.18 -17.09
C MET A 298 -21.51 0.80 -17.67
N GLU A 299 -22.74 0.36 -17.93
CA GLU A 299 -23.80 1.21 -18.46
C GLU A 299 -24.10 2.40 -17.54
N LYS A 300 -24.18 2.18 -16.23
CA LYS A 300 -24.38 3.26 -15.24
C LYS A 300 -23.23 4.25 -15.22
N ALA A 301 -21.98 3.76 -15.19
CA ALA A 301 -20.79 4.62 -15.21
C ALA A 301 -20.71 5.42 -16.52
N GLN A 302 -20.96 4.80 -17.66
CA GLN A 302 -20.99 5.47 -18.95
C GLN A 302 -22.13 6.49 -19.05
N ALA A 303 -23.32 6.19 -18.52
CA ALA A 303 -24.45 7.09 -18.51
C ALA A 303 -24.14 8.34 -17.67
N GLU A 304 -23.58 8.18 -16.47
CA GLU A 304 -23.14 9.29 -15.63
C GLU A 304 -22.12 10.17 -16.35
N VAL A 305 -21.04 9.57 -16.85
CA VAL A 305 -19.94 10.29 -17.51
C VAL A 305 -20.44 11.02 -18.77
N ARG A 306 -21.21 10.36 -19.64
CA ARG A 306 -21.72 10.96 -20.88
C ARG A 306 -22.73 12.06 -20.62
N HIS A 307 -23.55 11.95 -19.58
CA HIS A 307 -24.51 12.98 -19.20
C HIS A 307 -23.81 14.22 -18.61
N LEU A 308 -22.94 14.03 -17.61
CA LEU A 308 -22.30 15.14 -16.89
C LEU A 308 -21.20 15.85 -17.70
N LEU A 309 -20.58 15.13 -18.64
CA LEU A 309 -19.52 15.66 -19.51
C LEU A 309 -20.01 15.92 -20.95
N ALA A 310 -21.33 16.00 -21.16
CA ALA A 310 -21.89 16.28 -22.47
C ALA A 310 -21.31 17.58 -23.07
N GLY A 311 -20.81 17.50 -24.30
CA GLY A 311 -20.20 18.64 -25.00
C GLY A 311 -18.74 18.93 -24.65
N LYS A 312 -18.12 18.21 -23.69
CA LYS A 312 -16.77 18.53 -23.19
C LYS A 312 -15.58 17.80 -23.85
N ARG A 313 -15.75 17.18 -25.03
CA ARG A 313 -14.73 16.36 -25.76
C ARG A 313 -13.28 16.45 -25.25
N LYS A 314 -12.49 17.46 -25.67
CA LYS A 314 -11.08 17.66 -25.29
C LYS A 314 -10.89 18.54 -24.05
N ASN A 315 -11.97 19.09 -23.51
CA ASN A 315 -11.96 20.09 -22.43
C ASN A 315 -12.49 19.50 -21.12
N ILE A 316 -12.24 18.22 -20.86
CA ILE A 316 -12.57 17.60 -19.58
C ILE A 316 -11.52 18.04 -18.57
N GLN A 317 -11.95 18.77 -17.55
CA GLN A 317 -11.08 19.27 -16.48
C GLN A 317 -11.29 18.48 -15.20
N GLU A 318 -10.30 18.44 -14.31
CA GLU A 318 -10.41 17.71 -13.03
C GLU A 318 -11.62 18.14 -12.18
N GLU A 319 -12.05 19.40 -12.31
CA GLU A 319 -13.20 19.96 -11.60
C GLU A 319 -14.52 19.31 -12.03
N ASP A 320 -14.60 18.86 -13.28
CA ASP A 320 -15.76 18.14 -13.80
C ASP A 320 -15.85 16.73 -13.22
N ILE A 321 -14.69 16.10 -12.98
CA ILE A 321 -14.58 14.74 -12.43
C ILE A 321 -15.12 14.68 -11.00
N LYS A 322 -15.06 15.78 -10.24
CA LYS A 322 -15.60 15.86 -8.87
C LYS A 322 -17.10 15.58 -8.79
N LYS A 323 -17.84 15.68 -9.90
CA LYS A 323 -19.29 15.43 -9.96
C LYS A 323 -19.65 13.98 -10.32
N LEU A 324 -18.67 13.14 -10.66
CA LEU A 324 -18.89 11.74 -11.07
C LEU A 324 -19.00 10.83 -9.84
N ASP A 325 -20.14 10.85 -9.18
CA ASP A 325 -20.34 10.18 -7.90
C ASP A 325 -20.34 8.66 -8.02
N TYR A 326 -21.01 8.11 -9.03
CA TYR A 326 -21.01 6.67 -9.31
C TYR A 326 -19.61 6.18 -9.69
N LEU A 327 -18.84 6.94 -10.48
CA LEU A 327 -17.45 6.60 -10.78
C LEU A 327 -16.58 6.50 -9.51
N LYS A 328 -16.80 7.35 -8.51
CA LYS A 328 -16.12 7.21 -7.21
C LYS A 328 -16.50 5.91 -6.50
N LEU A 329 -17.75 5.45 -6.62
CA LEU A 329 -18.18 4.16 -6.05
C LEU A 329 -17.50 2.98 -6.77
N VAL A 330 -17.38 3.07 -8.10
CA VAL A 330 -16.64 2.09 -8.93
C VAL A 330 -15.21 1.99 -8.44
N ILE A 331 -14.50 3.11 -8.26
CA ILE A 331 -13.12 3.12 -7.77
C ILE A 331 -13.02 2.51 -6.36
N LYS A 332 -13.95 2.83 -5.44
CA LYS A 332 -13.99 2.23 -4.10
C LYS A 332 -14.17 0.71 -4.14
N GLU A 333 -15.06 0.21 -4.99
CA GLU A 333 -15.30 -1.23 -5.16
C GLU A 333 -14.12 -1.93 -5.83
N THR A 334 -13.47 -1.28 -6.79
CA THR A 334 -12.22 -1.76 -7.37
C THR A 334 -11.14 -1.87 -6.30
N LEU A 335 -10.94 -0.88 -5.43
CA LEU A 335 -9.91 -0.96 -4.37
C LEU A 335 -10.25 -1.98 -3.29
N ARG A 336 -11.53 -2.24 -3.01
CA ARG A 336 -11.95 -3.31 -2.09
C ARG A 336 -11.58 -4.69 -2.63
N LEU A 337 -11.86 -4.94 -3.91
CA LEU A 337 -11.59 -6.23 -4.54
C LEU A 337 -10.13 -6.35 -4.99
N HIS A 338 -9.53 -5.30 -5.51
CA HIS A 338 -8.21 -5.36 -6.13
C HIS A 338 -7.27 -4.34 -5.49
N PRO A 339 -7.03 -4.41 -4.16
CA PRO A 339 -6.09 -3.52 -3.51
C PRO A 339 -4.69 -3.74 -4.12
N PRO A 340 -4.03 -2.71 -4.69
CA PRO A 340 -2.70 -2.85 -5.28
C PRO A 340 -1.67 -3.37 -4.27
N VAL A 341 -1.84 -3.03 -2.99
CA VAL A 341 -1.06 -3.55 -1.87
C VAL A 341 -1.93 -4.51 -1.03
N PRO A 342 -2.00 -5.81 -1.38
CA PRO A 342 -2.91 -6.76 -0.74
C PRO A 342 -2.47 -7.19 0.66
N LEU A 343 -1.16 -7.17 0.94
CA LEU A 343 -0.57 -7.48 2.24
C LEU A 343 0.16 -6.26 2.77
N ILE A 344 -0.22 -5.77 3.96
CA ILE A 344 0.38 -4.60 4.58
C ILE A 344 1.37 -5.09 5.65
N PRO A 345 2.69 -4.95 5.42
CA PRO A 345 3.69 -5.42 6.36
C PRO A 345 3.97 -4.39 7.45
N ARG A 346 4.06 -4.87 8.69
CA ARG A 346 4.51 -4.14 9.88
C ARG A 346 5.50 -4.99 10.66
N GLU A 347 6.24 -4.36 11.56
CA GLU A 347 7.15 -5.04 12.47
C GLU A 347 6.88 -4.62 13.91
N ALA A 348 6.77 -5.59 14.81
CA ALA A 348 6.61 -5.35 16.23
C ALA A 348 7.92 -4.82 16.84
N THR A 349 7.94 -3.58 17.33
CA THR A 349 9.11 -3.00 18.01
C THR A 349 9.26 -3.46 19.45
N GLN A 350 8.19 -3.98 20.04
CA GLN A 350 8.16 -4.50 21.39
C GLN A 350 7.09 -5.58 21.53
N ARG A 351 7.18 -6.36 22.61
CA ARG A 351 6.16 -7.34 22.96
C ARG A 351 4.84 -6.62 23.27
N ILE A 352 3.75 -7.06 22.64
CA ILE A 352 2.42 -6.46 22.82
C ILE A 352 1.31 -7.51 22.65
N LYS A 353 0.13 -7.26 23.21
CA LYS A 353 -1.04 -8.13 23.01
C LYS A 353 -1.92 -7.65 21.86
N ILE A 354 -2.28 -8.56 20.96
CA ILE A 354 -3.26 -8.33 19.89
C ILE A 354 -4.26 -9.47 19.89
N GLY A 355 -5.55 -9.16 19.94
CA GLY A 355 -6.61 -10.18 20.00
C GLY A 355 -6.47 -11.16 21.18
N GLY A 356 -5.86 -10.73 22.29
CA GLY A 356 -5.61 -11.58 23.46
C GLY A 356 -4.38 -12.50 23.37
N TYR A 357 -3.63 -12.45 22.26
CA TYR A 357 -2.39 -13.20 22.04
C TYR A 357 -1.17 -12.32 22.20
N ASP A 358 -0.06 -12.91 22.65
CA ASP A 358 1.22 -12.23 22.75
C ASP A 358 1.91 -12.20 21.38
N ILE A 359 2.21 -10.99 20.91
CA ILE A 359 3.03 -10.73 19.72
C ILE A 359 4.46 -10.45 20.19
N PRO A 360 5.45 -11.27 19.81
CA PRO A 360 6.82 -11.05 20.23
C PRO A 360 7.47 -9.86 19.50
N THR A 361 8.47 -9.24 20.12
CA THR A 361 9.35 -8.26 19.47
C THR A 361 9.96 -8.84 18.19
N GLU A 362 10.19 -8.00 17.18
CA GLU A 362 10.69 -8.33 15.83
C GLU A 362 9.76 -9.23 14.99
N ALA A 363 8.58 -9.59 15.50
CA ALA A 363 7.60 -10.31 14.72
C ALA A 363 7.14 -9.48 13.52
N LYS A 364 7.18 -10.08 12.32
CA LYS A 364 6.64 -9.46 11.11
C LYS A 364 5.13 -9.67 11.11
N VAL A 365 4.35 -8.59 11.04
CA VAL A 365 2.89 -8.65 10.99
C VAL A 365 2.45 -8.37 9.57
N LEU A 366 1.71 -9.30 8.96
CA LEU A 366 1.17 -9.18 7.62
C LEU A 366 -0.35 -9.06 7.71
N ILE A 367 -0.88 -7.89 7.38
CA ILE A 367 -2.32 -7.65 7.37
C ILE A 367 -2.84 -7.92 5.96
N ASN A 368 -3.73 -8.90 5.82
CA ASN A 368 -4.30 -9.32 4.55
C ASN A 368 -5.51 -8.46 4.18
N ALA A 369 -5.25 -7.24 3.71
CA ALA A 369 -6.29 -6.31 3.28
C ALA A 369 -7.17 -6.90 2.16
N TRP A 370 -6.57 -7.72 1.28
CA TRP A 370 -7.29 -8.41 0.20
C TRP A 370 -8.33 -9.41 0.71
N GLU A 371 -8.02 -10.13 1.79
CA GLU A 371 -8.96 -11.04 2.43
C GLU A 371 -10.00 -10.29 3.27
N ILE A 372 -9.60 -9.26 4.03
CA ILE A 372 -10.53 -8.42 4.79
C ILE A 372 -11.56 -7.78 3.86
N GLY A 373 -11.12 -7.33 2.68
CA GLY A 373 -12.00 -6.81 1.62
C GLY A 373 -12.96 -7.86 1.05
N ARG A 374 -12.75 -9.16 1.28
CA ARG A 374 -13.56 -10.29 0.78
C ARG A 374 -14.21 -11.13 1.86
N ASP A 375 -14.15 -10.72 3.11
CA ASP A 375 -14.75 -11.51 4.19
C ASP A 375 -16.28 -11.39 4.13
N PRO A 376 -17.03 -12.47 3.89
CA PRO A 376 -18.49 -12.45 3.85
C PRO A 376 -19.13 -12.08 5.19
N LYS A 377 -18.38 -12.07 6.31
CA LYS A 377 -18.86 -11.54 7.59
C LYS A 377 -19.04 -10.03 7.58
N HIS A 378 -18.30 -9.33 6.72
CA HIS A 378 -18.27 -7.87 6.66
C HIS A 378 -18.85 -7.33 5.34
N TRP A 379 -18.87 -8.16 4.30
CA TRP A 379 -19.31 -7.75 2.96
C TRP A 379 -20.34 -8.74 2.40
N ASP A 380 -21.57 -8.28 2.22
CA ASP A 380 -22.58 -9.05 1.50
C ASP A 380 -22.16 -9.27 0.05
N ASN A 381 -22.26 -10.52 -0.43
CA ASN A 381 -21.76 -10.93 -1.75
C ASN A 381 -20.31 -10.46 -1.96
N ALA A 382 -19.42 -10.80 -1.02
CA ALA A 382 -18.07 -10.24 -0.92
C ALA A 382 -17.21 -10.37 -2.19
N ASP A 383 -17.40 -11.42 -2.99
CA ASP A 383 -16.64 -11.63 -4.22
C ASP A 383 -17.27 -10.95 -5.45
N CYS A 384 -18.46 -10.36 -5.32
CA CYS A 384 -19.15 -9.66 -6.42
C CYS A 384 -18.73 -8.19 -6.48
N PHE A 385 -18.55 -7.68 -7.70
CA PHE A 385 -18.33 -6.27 -7.98
C PHE A 385 -19.67 -5.51 -7.98
N LEU A 386 -19.96 -4.82 -6.87
CA LEU A 386 -21.21 -4.10 -6.63
C LEU A 386 -20.93 -2.68 -6.11
N PRO A 387 -20.60 -1.70 -6.97
CA PRO A 387 -20.32 -0.32 -6.58
C PRO A 387 -21.38 0.31 -5.66
N GLU A 388 -22.65 -0.04 -5.86
CA GLU A 388 -23.80 0.47 -5.13
C GLU A 388 -23.71 0.25 -3.61
N ARG A 389 -22.91 -0.71 -3.14
CA ARG A 389 -22.70 -0.92 -1.69
C ARG A 389 -22.12 0.31 -0.99
N PHE A 390 -21.41 1.16 -1.71
CA PHE A 390 -20.85 2.40 -1.18
C PHE A 390 -21.79 3.60 -1.28
N GLN A 391 -22.95 3.47 -1.93
CA GLN A 391 -23.89 4.57 -2.16
C GLN A 391 -24.46 5.14 -0.85
N GLY A 392 -24.81 4.27 0.11
CA GLY A 392 -25.30 4.68 1.42
C GLY A 392 -24.25 5.39 2.28
N ILE A 393 -22.98 5.03 2.15
CA ILE A 393 -21.86 5.68 2.86
C ILE A 393 -21.69 7.11 2.36
N SER A 394 -21.79 7.33 1.05
CA SER A 394 -21.70 8.68 0.47
C SER A 394 -22.81 9.60 0.99
N PHE A 395 -24.05 9.11 1.09
CA PHE A 395 -25.16 9.87 1.67
C PHE A 395 -24.93 10.20 3.15
N GLY A 396 -24.46 9.22 3.95
CA GLY A 396 -24.13 9.43 5.35
C GLY A 396 -23.02 10.47 5.55
N ILE A 397 -21.96 10.40 4.74
CA ILE A 397 -20.86 11.39 4.75
C ILE A 397 -21.38 12.77 4.35
N ALA A 398 -22.11 12.91 3.25
CA ALA A 398 -22.63 14.20 2.81
C ALA A 398 -23.54 14.84 3.87
N SER A 399 -24.36 14.04 4.56
CA SER A 399 -25.20 14.50 5.66
C SER A 399 -24.37 15.01 6.84
N VAL A 400 -23.31 14.29 7.21
CA VAL A 400 -22.39 14.70 8.28
C VAL A 400 -21.58 15.93 7.89
N GLU A 401 -21.06 16.01 6.67
CA GLU A 401 -20.31 17.16 6.14
C GLU A 401 -21.18 18.41 6.14
N LEU A 402 -22.42 18.32 5.64
CA LEU A 402 -23.36 19.44 5.62
C LEU A 402 -23.71 19.91 7.03
N ALA A 403 -24.00 18.99 7.95
CA ALA A 403 -24.31 19.32 9.33
C ALA A 403 -23.12 19.97 10.03
N LEU A 404 -21.92 19.38 9.94
CA LEU A 404 -20.72 19.90 10.57
C LEU A 404 -20.30 21.25 9.99
N SER A 405 -20.36 21.43 8.66
CA SER A 405 -19.99 22.69 8.03
C SER A 405 -20.91 23.83 8.47
N GLN A 406 -22.23 23.61 8.58
CA GLN A 406 -23.14 24.61 9.14
C GLN A 406 -22.88 24.89 10.62
N LEU A 407 -22.72 23.85 11.45
CA LEU A 407 -22.46 24.01 12.88
C LEU A 407 -21.15 24.76 13.17
N LEU A 408 -20.11 24.53 12.37
CA LEU A 408 -18.79 25.15 12.54
C LEU A 408 -18.72 26.56 11.90
N TYR A 409 -19.51 26.82 10.86
CA TYR A 409 -19.55 28.14 10.24
C TYR A 409 -20.31 29.16 11.08
N TYR A 410 -21.48 28.78 11.60
CA TYR A 410 -22.36 29.73 12.30
C TYR A 410 -22.06 29.88 13.79
N PHE A 411 -21.34 28.94 14.40
CA PHE A 411 -21.14 28.94 15.86
C PHE A 411 -19.72 28.61 16.27
N ASN A 412 -19.22 29.37 17.23
CA ASN A 412 -18.12 28.96 18.10
C ASN A 412 -18.68 28.12 19.25
N TRP A 413 -17.91 27.13 19.71
CA TRP A 413 -18.34 26.16 20.71
C TRP A 413 -17.43 26.21 21.95
N LYS A 414 -18.04 26.18 23.14
CA LYS A 414 -17.31 26.11 24.43
C LYS A 414 -17.98 25.12 25.37
N LEU A 415 -17.23 24.58 26.33
CA LEU A 415 -17.79 23.77 27.40
C LEU A 415 -18.55 24.66 28.41
N PRO A 416 -19.66 24.16 28.99
CA PRO A 416 -20.41 24.91 29.99
C PRO A 416 -19.63 25.05 31.31
N ASN A 417 -20.00 26.05 32.10
CA ASN A 417 -19.56 26.26 33.49
C ASN A 417 -18.03 26.38 33.68
N GLY A 418 -17.29 26.87 32.67
CA GLY A 418 -15.85 27.09 32.77
C GLY A 418 -15.01 25.81 32.83
N LYS A 419 -15.59 24.66 32.52
CA LYS A 419 -14.86 23.38 32.44
C LYS A 419 -13.73 23.46 31.42
N LYS A 420 -12.59 22.85 31.76
CA LYS A 420 -11.47 22.72 30.82
C LYS A 420 -11.71 21.58 29.84
N VAL A 421 -11.03 21.64 28.69
CA VAL A 421 -11.21 20.66 27.60
C VAL A 421 -10.82 19.25 28.04
N GLU A 422 -9.87 19.13 28.95
CA GLU A 422 -9.38 17.85 29.48
C GLU A 422 -10.42 17.13 30.37
N GLU A 423 -11.43 17.86 30.86
CA GLU A 423 -12.53 17.31 31.66
C GLU A 423 -13.65 16.72 30.80
N LEU A 424 -13.56 16.83 29.47
CA LEU A 424 -14.54 16.26 28.56
C LEU A 424 -14.37 14.74 28.48
N ASP A 425 -15.36 14.01 29.00
CA ASP A 425 -15.38 12.54 28.91
C ASP A 425 -15.54 12.07 27.45
N MET A 426 -14.54 11.33 26.97
CA MET A 426 -14.47 10.74 25.63
C MET A 426 -14.68 9.22 25.64
N THR A 427 -15.09 8.63 26.77
CA THR A 427 -15.38 7.19 26.85
C THR A 427 -16.63 6.82 26.06
N GLU A 428 -16.67 5.58 25.57
CA GLU A 428 -17.77 5.07 24.73
C GLU A 428 -18.73 4.18 25.54
N SER A 429 -19.98 4.11 25.07
CA SER A 429 -21.00 3.14 25.49
C SER A 429 -20.84 1.82 24.74
N LEU A 430 -21.26 0.72 25.35
CA LEU A 430 -21.28 -0.60 24.69
C LEU A 430 -22.52 -0.69 23.78
N GLY A 431 -22.34 -1.07 22.52
CA GLY A 431 -23.43 -1.25 21.56
C GLY A 431 -22.93 -1.47 20.13
N MET A 432 -23.84 -1.82 19.22
CA MET A 432 -23.55 -2.03 17.78
C MET A 432 -23.01 -0.76 17.10
N THR A 433 -23.49 0.40 17.54
CA THR A 433 -22.95 1.73 17.20
C THR A 433 -22.55 2.45 18.50
N PRO A 434 -21.30 2.29 18.96
CA PRO A 434 -20.83 2.93 20.19
C PRO A 434 -21.00 4.45 20.07
N ARG A 435 -21.73 5.04 21.01
CA ARG A 435 -21.84 6.50 21.17
C ARG A 435 -21.00 6.94 22.36
N ARG A 436 -20.73 8.25 22.52
CA ARG A 436 -20.20 8.79 23.78
C ARG A 436 -21.01 8.22 24.94
N ARG A 437 -20.30 7.79 25.99
CA ARG A 437 -20.93 7.26 27.21
C ARG A 437 -21.87 8.29 27.82
N ASN A 438 -21.45 9.55 27.81
CA ASN A 438 -22.21 10.70 28.28
C ASN A 438 -22.49 11.67 27.13
N ASP A 439 -23.71 12.21 27.10
CA ASP A 439 -24.15 13.18 26.09
C ASP A 439 -23.26 14.44 26.08
N LEU A 440 -23.11 15.04 24.89
CA LEU A 440 -22.29 16.24 24.71
C LEU A 440 -23.14 17.48 25.01
N TYR A 441 -22.77 18.22 26.06
CA TYR A 441 -23.33 19.53 26.36
C TYR A 441 -22.30 20.62 26.06
N VAL A 442 -22.65 21.58 25.21
CA VAL A 442 -21.81 22.69 24.77
C VAL A 442 -22.62 23.98 24.68
N ILE A 443 -21.95 25.12 24.84
CA ILE A 443 -22.51 26.46 24.64
C ILE A 443 -22.13 26.91 23.22
N ALA A 444 -23.14 27.23 22.41
CA ALA A 444 -22.97 27.83 21.10
C ALA A 444 -22.96 29.36 21.22
N THR A 445 -21.97 30.01 20.62
CA THR A 445 -21.92 31.47 20.46
C THR A 445 -21.86 31.81 18.97
N PRO A 446 -22.77 32.63 18.43
CA PRO A 446 -22.78 32.96 16.99
C PRO A 446 -21.42 33.48 16.50
N PHE A 447 -20.97 32.98 15.36
CA PHE A 447 -19.86 33.55 14.62
C PHE A 447 -20.39 34.64 13.69
N VAL A 448 -19.86 35.85 13.84
CA VAL A 448 -20.16 36.98 12.95
C VAL A 448 -18.88 37.22 12.15
N PRO A 449 -18.89 37.00 10.83
CA PRO A 449 -17.75 37.32 9.97
C PRO A 449 -17.45 38.82 10.10
N SER A 450 -16.20 39.15 10.41
CA SER A 450 -15.69 40.52 10.45
C SER A 450 -15.53 41.11 9.05
#